data_AF-A0A9N9E4R9-F1
#
_entry.id   AF-A0A9N9E4R9-F1
#
_cell.length_a   1.000
_cell.length_b   1.000
_cell.length_c   1.000
_cell.angle_alpha   90.00
_cell.angle_beta   90.00
_cell.angle_gamma   90.00
#
_symmetry.space_group_name_H-M   'P 1'
#
loop_
_entity.id
_entity.type
_entity.pdbx_description
1 polymer ?
#
loop_
_entity_poly.entity_id
_entity_poly.type
_entity_poly.pdbx_seq_one_letter_code
_entity_poly.pdbx_strand_id
1 'polypeptide(L)'
;KTCYGRELFKKLKQDVNLQESIEKPIDFVYILLDFSNGVQLDAGDSELPIVIEILVGLQIAYAFFIGSNYDVAFPTFRQTVQLLNLTSHFNSNTVITGIHQHLSPSGNCLLCLFLHIDEFQNFFEFPDWKADKKIGKDSKPKGIFKGILYEVAQFMLGKSNLCFVQPFLSGTAPQDVAQQKEPT
;
A
#
# COMPACT_ATOMS: atom_id res chain seq x y z
N LYS A 1 -9.42 9.85 10.45
CA LYS A 1 -8.08 9.31 10.20
C LYS A 1 -7.57 8.65 11.47
N THR A 2 -7.33 7.34 11.48
CA THR A 2 -6.99 6.62 12.71
C THR A 2 -5.56 6.96 13.15
N CYS A 3 -5.39 7.49 14.37
CA CYS A 3 -4.09 7.86 14.95
C CYS A 3 -3.22 6.63 15.29
N TYR A 4 -3.84 5.46 15.42
CA TYR A 4 -3.25 4.22 15.91
C TYR A 4 -1.99 3.78 15.14
N GLY A 5 -2.03 3.72 13.81
CA GLY A 5 -0.87 3.25 13.03
C GLY A 5 0.36 4.15 13.19
N ARG A 6 0.15 5.47 13.29
CA ARG A 6 1.23 6.44 13.49
C ARG A 6 1.77 6.42 14.91
N GLU A 7 0.91 6.25 15.90
CA GLU A 7 1.30 6.13 17.31
C GLU A 7 2.10 4.85 17.57
N LEU A 8 1.63 3.70 17.05
CA LEU A 8 2.36 2.44 17.14
C LEU A 8 3.74 2.54 16.47
N PHE A 9 3.81 3.10 15.27
CA PHE A 9 5.08 3.35 14.58
C PHE A 9 6.04 4.18 15.44
N LYS A 10 5.57 5.32 15.98
CA LYS A 10 6.39 6.20 16.83
C LYS A 10 6.87 5.46 18.08
N LYS A 11 5.98 4.70 18.72
CA LYS A 11 6.29 3.95 19.93
C LYS A 11 7.36 2.91 19.69
N LEU A 12 7.22 2.10 18.63
CA LEU A 12 8.18 1.05 18.27
C LEU A 12 9.53 1.64 17.84
N LYS A 13 9.53 2.74 17.08
CA LYS A 13 10.77 3.42 16.68
C LYS A 13 11.56 3.98 17.87
N GLN A 14 10.88 4.34 18.96
CA GLN A 14 11.48 4.85 20.19
C GLN A 14 11.74 3.77 21.24
N ASP A 15 11.35 2.52 20.98
CA ASP A 15 11.50 1.42 21.93
C ASP A 15 12.94 0.89 21.92
N VAL A 16 13.72 1.33 22.90
CA VAL A 16 15.13 0.94 23.06
C VAL A 16 15.25 -0.56 23.31
N ASN A 17 14.34 -1.17 24.08
CA ASN A 17 14.40 -2.60 24.39
C ASN A 17 14.17 -3.43 23.12
N LEU A 18 13.26 -2.99 22.24
CA LEU A 18 13.05 -3.64 20.96
C LEU A 18 14.31 -3.59 20.10
N GLN A 19 14.96 -2.42 20.03
CA GLN A 19 16.19 -2.24 19.25
C GLN A 19 17.37 -3.07 19.80
N GLU A 20 17.48 -3.21 21.12
CA GLU A 20 18.51 -4.02 21.77
C GLU A 20 18.25 -5.53 21.64
N SER A 21 16.97 -5.94 21.57
CA SER A 21 16.59 -7.36 21.44
C SER A 21 16.81 -7.95 20.05
N ILE A 22 16.97 -7.09 19.03
CA ILE A 22 17.16 -7.50 17.64
C ILE A 22 18.64 -7.37 17.29
N GLU A 23 19.26 -8.48 16.89
CA GLU A 23 20.71 -8.55 16.57
C GLU A 23 21.14 -7.65 15.40
N LYS A 24 20.19 -7.13 14.62
CA LYS A 24 20.41 -6.27 13.46
C LYS A 24 19.86 -4.87 13.69
N PRO A 25 20.53 -3.81 13.21
CA PRO A 25 19.93 -2.48 13.10
C PRO A 25 18.59 -2.54 12.36
N ILE A 26 17.66 -1.66 12.76
CA ILE A 26 16.30 -1.63 12.22
C ILE A 26 16.06 -0.30 11.52
N ASP A 27 15.67 -0.35 10.25
CA ASP A 27 15.19 0.80 9.51
C ASP A 27 13.67 0.88 9.58
N PHE A 28 13.17 1.91 10.26
CA PHE A 28 11.74 2.15 10.40
C PHE A 28 11.25 3.09 9.30
N VAL A 29 10.39 2.58 8.42
CA VAL A 29 9.77 3.33 7.33
C VAL A 29 8.26 3.38 7.53
N TYR A 30 7.67 4.56 7.37
CA TYR A 30 6.23 4.76 7.39
C TYR A 30 5.77 5.35 6.06
N ILE A 31 4.86 4.66 5.38
CA ILE A 31 4.32 5.10 4.09
C ILE A 31 2.80 5.30 4.23
N LEU A 32 2.33 6.46 3.80
CA LEU A 32 0.91 6.76 3.64
C LEU A 32 0.52 6.55 2.18
N LEU A 33 -0.42 5.64 1.95
CA LEU A 33 -1.07 5.39 0.67
C LEU A 33 -2.47 6.02 0.76
N ASP A 34 -2.62 7.25 0.24
CA ASP A 34 -3.87 8.01 0.27
C ASP A 34 -4.60 7.86 -1.07
N PHE A 35 -5.70 7.12 -1.09
CA PHE A 35 -6.47 6.87 -2.32
C PHE A 35 -7.54 7.92 -2.60
N SER A 36 -7.53 9.07 -1.92
CA SER A 36 -8.47 10.18 -2.16
C SER A 36 -7.91 11.29 -3.03
N ASN A 37 -6.67 11.72 -2.79
CA ASN A 37 -6.12 12.93 -3.42
C ASN A 37 -4.85 12.65 -4.21
N GLY A 38 -4.88 13.00 -5.49
CA GLY A 38 -3.71 12.96 -6.39
C GLY A 38 -3.26 11.56 -6.79
N VAL A 39 -3.79 10.50 -6.18
CA VAL A 39 -3.29 9.13 -6.27
C VAL A 39 -4.44 8.11 -6.48
N GLN A 40 -5.62 8.64 -6.80
CA GLN A 40 -6.85 7.89 -7.05
C GLN A 40 -6.68 6.93 -8.23
N LEU A 41 -7.35 5.78 -8.15
CA LEU A 41 -7.45 4.85 -9.27
C LEU A 41 -8.27 5.48 -10.41
N ASP A 42 -7.81 5.33 -11.65
CA ASP A 42 -8.54 5.80 -12.84
C ASP A 42 -8.55 4.74 -13.96
N ALA A 43 -9.19 5.08 -15.09
CA ALA A 43 -9.35 4.16 -16.21
C ALA A 43 -8.02 3.58 -16.74
N GLY A 44 -6.90 4.29 -16.59
CA GLY A 44 -5.57 3.79 -16.97
C GLY A 44 -5.08 2.60 -16.15
N ASP A 45 -5.69 2.34 -14.98
CA ASP A 45 -5.36 1.21 -14.10
C ASP A 45 -6.13 -0.08 -14.47
N SER A 46 -7.08 0.00 -15.42
CA SER A 46 -8.00 -1.10 -15.78
C SER A 46 -7.46 -2.12 -16.80
N GLU A 47 -6.38 -1.81 -17.53
CA GLU A 47 -5.89 -2.64 -18.65
C GLU A 47 -4.93 -3.76 -18.24
N LEU A 48 -4.59 -3.86 -16.97
CA LEU A 48 -3.46 -4.65 -16.52
C LEU A 48 -4.02 -5.81 -15.61
N PRO A 49 -3.87 -7.10 -15.98
CA PRO A 49 -4.35 -8.23 -15.15
C PRO A 49 -3.38 -8.63 -14.02
N ILE A 50 -2.14 -8.15 -14.09
CA ILE A 50 -1.04 -8.30 -13.11
C ILE A 50 -0.94 -7.01 -12.23
N VAL A 51 -2.00 -6.19 -12.20
CA VAL A 51 -1.99 -4.82 -11.62
C VAL A 51 -1.76 -4.78 -10.16
N ILE A 52 -2.42 -5.61 -9.37
CA ILE A 52 -2.57 -5.25 -7.96
C ILE A 52 -1.21 -5.13 -7.27
N GLU A 53 -0.32 -6.09 -7.53
CA GLU A 53 1.09 -6.05 -7.10
C GLU A 53 1.81 -4.81 -7.64
N ILE A 54 1.63 -4.49 -8.93
CA ILE A 54 2.25 -3.35 -9.61
C ILE A 54 1.69 -2.01 -9.13
N LEU A 55 0.40 -1.93 -8.83
CA LEU A 55 -0.31 -0.75 -8.37
C LEU A 55 0.12 -0.47 -6.94
N VAL A 56 0.06 -1.46 -6.06
CA VAL A 56 0.57 -1.33 -4.69
C VAL A 56 2.06 -0.96 -4.73
N GLY A 57 2.86 -1.55 -5.60
CA GLY A 57 4.27 -1.19 -5.73
C GLY A 57 4.50 0.22 -6.31
N LEU A 58 3.76 0.66 -7.34
CA LEU A 58 3.80 2.03 -7.87
C LEU A 58 3.45 3.06 -6.80
N GLN A 59 2.42 2.76 -6.01
CA GLN A 59 1.93 3.56 -4.90
C GLN A 59 3.01 3.72 -3.82
N ILE A 60 3.62 2.60 -3.41
CA ILE A 60 4.74 2.56 -2.46
C ILE A 60 5.95 3.32 -3.01
N ALA A 61 6.33 3.06 -4.26
CA ALA A 61 7.49 3.67 -4.91
C ALA A 61 7.32 5.19 -5.03
N TYR A 62 6.14 5.64 -5.45
CA TYR A 62 5.82 7.05 -5.49
C TYR A 62 5.90 7.68 -4.11
N ALA A 63 5.21 7.12 -3.11
CA ALA A 63 5.17 7.70 -1.77
C ALA A 63 6.56 7.77 -1.12
N PHE A 64 7.42 6.78 -1.37
CA PHE A 64 8.77 6.73 -0.79
C PHE A 64 9.78 7.57 -1.57
N PHE A 65 9.90 7.37 -2.89
CA PHE A 65 10.96 7.99 -3.69
C PHE A 65 10.57 9.37 -4.23
N ILE A 66 9.29 9.58 -4.54
CA ILE A 66 8.84 10.72 -5.35
C ILE A 66 8.09 11.76 -4.52
N GLY A 67 6.98 11.39 -3.89
CA GLY A 67 5.96 12.30 -3.38
C GLY A 67 6.41 13.27 -2.28
N SER A 68 7.54 13.00 -1.62
CA SER A 68 8.14 13.93 -0.63
C SER A 68 9.36 14.69 -1.17
N ASN A 69 9.89 14.29 -2.32
CA ASN A 69 11.18 14.77 -2.83
C ASN A 69 11.05 15.57 -4.14
N TYR A 70 9.94 15.42 -4.87
CA TYR A 70 9.74 16.03 -6.17
C TYR A 70 8.34 16.60 -6.30
N ASP A 71 8.22 17.73 -7.01
CA ASP A 71 6.94 18.32 -7.40
C ASP A 71 6.37 17.61 -8.63
N VAL A 72 6.08 16.31 -8.46
CA VAL A 72 5.55 15.44 -9.51
C VAL A 72 4.31 14.77 -8.96
N ALA A 73 3.17 14.96 -9.61
CA ALA A 73 1.94 14.28 -9.25
C ALA A 73 2.00 12.79 -9.65
N PHE A 74 1.35 11.92 -8.88
CA PHE A 74 1.31 10.47 -9.14
C PHE A 74 0.84 10.10 -10.55
N PRO A 75 -0.18 10.74 -11.18
CA PRO A 75 -0.61 10.37 -12.52
C PRO A 75 0.50 10.62 -13.55
N THR A 76 1.28 11.69 -13.39
CA THR A 76 2.44 12.01 -14.22
C THR A 76 3.56 10.99 -14.04
N PHE A 77 3.85 10.61 -12.79
CA PHE A 77 4.80 9.54 -12.50
C PHE A 77 4.38 8.21 -13.13
N ARG A 78 3.13 7.78 -12.93
CA ARG A 78 2.57 6.55 -13.50
C ARG A 78 2.63 6.56 -15.03
N GLN A 79 2.21 7.65 -15.66
CA GLN A 79 2.27 7.79 -17.13
C GLN A 79 3.71 7.69 -17.64
N THR A 80 4.68 8.30 -16.93
CA THR A 80 6.10 8.21 -17.29
C THR A 80 6.60 6.76 -17.21
N VAL A 81 6.26 6.04 -16.14
CA VAL A 81 6.59 4.61 -16.00
C VAL A 81 6.02 3.79 -17.15
N GLN A 82 4.77 4.05 -17.54
CA GLN A 82 4.11 3.38 -18.67
C GLN A 82 4.80 3.71 -20.01
N LEU A 83 5.06 4.98 -20.30
CA LEU A 83 5.72 5.42 -21.54
C LEU A 83 7.12 4.85 -21.70
N LEU A 84 7.85 4.66 -20.59
CA LEU A 84 9.17 4.05 -20.57
C LEU A 84 9.14 2.50 -20.54
N ASN A 85 7.95 1.89 -20.56
CA ASN A 85 7.76 0.44 -20.44
C ASN A 85 8.38 -0.16 -19.17
N LEU A 86 8.40 0.59 -18.06
CA LEU A 86 9.01 0.17 -16.80
C LEU A 86 8.02 -0.51 -15.84
N THR A 87 6.75 -0.60 -16.21
CA THR A 87 5.64 -1.07 -15.35
C THR A 87 5.92 -2.40 -14.63
N SER A 88 6.57 -3.36 -15.30
CA SER A 88 6.90 -4.68 -14.72
C SER A 88 7.90 -4.62 -13.56
N HIS A 89 8.70 -3.55 -13.46
CA HIS A 89 9.66 -3.34 -12.37
C HIS A 89 9.02 -2.83 -11.09
N PHE A 90 7.74 -2.43 -11.14
CA PHE A 90 7.03 -1.83 -10.01
C PHE A 90 6.13 -2.81 -9.27
N ASN A 91 6.33 -4.13 -9.38
CA ASN A 91 5.68 -5.04 -8.44
C ASN A 91 6.15 -4.74 -7.01
N SER A 92 5.25 -4.91 -6.05
CA SER A 92 5.45 -4.53 -4.65
C SER A 92 6.71 -5.13 -4.02
N ASN A 93 7.01 -6.41 -4.27
CA ASN A 93 8.19 -7.08 -3.72
C ASN A 93 9.48 -6.46 -4.24
N THR A 94 9.55 -6.18 -5.56
CA THR A 94 10.70 -5.49 -6.17
C THR A 94 10.86 -4.09 -5.59
N VAL A 95 9.77 -3.34 -5.42
CA VAL A 95 9.82 -2.00 -4.85
C VAL A 95 10.29 -2.01 -3.39
N ILE A 96 9.74 -2.89 -2.55
CA ILE A 96 10.15 -3.01 -1.13
C ILE A 96 11.63 -3.43 -1.03
N THR A 97 12.07 -4.34 -1.90
CA THR A 97 13.50 -4.71 -2.00
C THR A 97 14.36 -3.51 -2.38
N GLY A 98 13.92 -2.69 -3.34
CA GLY A 98 14.61 -1.46 -3.73
C GLY A 98 14.69 -0.43 -2.60
N ILE A 99 13.62 -0.28 -1.81
CA ILE A 99 13.62 0.57 -0.60
C ILE A 99 14.65 0.06 0.41
N HIS A 100 14.67 -1.25 0.67
CA HIS A 100 15.63 -1.84 1.61
C HIS A 100 17.07 -1.60 1.18
N GLN A 101 17.38 -1.85 -0.10
CA GLN A 101 18.71 -1.61 -0.68
C GLN A 101 19.10 -0.13 -0.67
N HIS A 102 18.14 0.78 -0.86
CA HIS A 102 18.39 2.22 -0.81
C HIS A 102 18.76 2.69 0.60
N LEU A 103 18.06 2.20 1.63
CA LEU A 103 18.29 2.58 3.03
C LEU A 103 19.53 1.89 3.62
N SER A 104 19.77 0.64 3.23
CA SER A 104 20.90 -0.16 3.71
C SER A 104 21.59 -0.87 2.56
N PRO A 105 22.50 -0.19 1.85
CA PRO A 105 23.25 -0.78 0.75
C PRO A 105 24.09 -2.00 1.17
N SER A 106 24.44 -2.11 2.46
CA SER A 106 25.17 -3.25 3.01
C SER A 106 24.29 -4.48 3.28
N GLY A 107 22.96 -4.34 3.24
CA GLY A 107 21.99 -5.41 3.45
C GLY A 107 21.93 -5.94 4.89
N ASN A 108 22.60 -5.28 5.84
CA ASN A 108 22.73 -5.76 7.22
C ASN A 108 21.76 -5.07 8.19
N CYS A 109 20.59 -4.66 7.73
CA CYS A 109 19.51 -4.15 8.58
C CYS A 109 18.22 -4.92 8.33
N LEU A 110 17.33 -4.90 9.32
CA LEU A 110 15.94 -5.29 9.17
C LEU A 110 15.13 -4.07 8.70
N LEU A 111 14.39 -4.19 7.60
CA LEU A 111 13.43 -3.17 7.20
C LEU A 111 12.10 -3.40 7.92
N CYS A 112 11.65 -2.43 8.72
CA CYS A 112 10.34 -2.40 9.34
C CYS A 112 9.45 -1.36 8.64
N LEU A 113 8.60 -1.83 7.72
CA LEU A 113 7.75 -1.01 6.88
C LEU A 113 6.30 -0.96 7.39
N PHE A 114 5.81 0.24 7.70
CA PHE A 114 4.45 0.49 8.15
C PHE A 114 3.66 1.10 7.00
N LEU A 115 2.70 0.34 6.44
CA LEU A 115 1.87 0.77 5.31
C LEU A 115 0.51 1.26 5.81
N HIS A 116 0.31 2.56 5.86
CA HIS A 116 -0.98 3.16 6.17
C HIS A 116 -1.76 3.34 4.87
N ILE A 117 -2.81 2.54 4.69
CA ILE A 117 -3.76 2.63 3.58
C ILE A 117 -4.93 3.46 4.08
N ASP A 118 -5.00 4.72 3.63
CA ASP A 118 -6.08 5.65 3.96
C ASP A 118 -7.11 5.69 2.83
N GLU A 119 -8.35 6.02 3.17
CA GLU A 119 -9.45 6.17 2.22
C GLU A 119 -9.67 4.90 1.36
N PHE A 120 -9.42 3.72 1.96
CA PHE A 120 -9.55 2.42 1.27
C PHE A 120 -10.95 2.18 0.72
N GLN A 121 -11.97 2.88 1.22
CA GLN A 121 -13.31 2.76 0.70
C GLN A 121 -13.43 3.21 -0.76
N ASN A 122 -12.51 4.04 -1.25
CA ASN A 122 -12.45 4.45 -2.66
C ASN A 122 -12.18 3.26 -3.59
N PHE A 123 -11.64 2.16 -3.07
CA PHE A 123 -11.55 0.90 -3.81
C PHE A 123 -12.90 0.27 -4.14
N PHE A 124 -13.95 0.57 -3.36
CA PHE A 124 -15.31 0.08 -3.61
C PHE A 124 -16.04 0.90 -4.67
N GLU A 125 -15.65 2.15 -4.84
CA GLU A 125 -16.24 3.08 -5.80
C GLU A 125 -15.61 2.95 -7.18
N PHE A 126 -14.40 2.38 -7.26
CA PHE A 126 -13.73 2.12 -8.53
C PHE A 126 -14.51 1.08 -9.36
N PRO A 127 -15.18 1.48 -10.46
CA PRO A 127 -15.99 0.58 -11.25
C PRO A 127 -15.07 -0.34 -12.06
N ASP A 128 -15.39 -1.64 -12.06
CA ASP A 128 -14.77 -2.66 -12.90
C ASP A 128 -13.26 -2.87 -12.76
N TRP A 129 -12.87 -4.08 -12.37
CA TRP A 129 -11.61 -4.63 -12.89
C TRP A 129 -11.81 -5.80 -13.83
N LYS A 130 -13.01 -6.42 -13.81
CA LYS A 130 -13.87 -6.79 -14.97
C LYS A 130 -15.29 -6.96 -14.40
N ALA A 131 -16.35 -6.48 -15.05
CA ALA A 131 -17.69 -6.94 -14.72
C ALA A 131 -17.72 -8.48 -14.84
N ASP A 132 -18.24 -9.15 -13.82
CA ASP A 132 -19.28 -10.17 -13.97
C ASP A 132 -19.27 -11.06 -15.23
N LYS A 133 -18.14 -11.61 -15.69
CA LYS A 133 -18.22 -12.51 -16.85
C LYS A 133 -19.08 -13.76 -16.58
N LYS A 134 -19.55 -14.02 -15.35
CA LYS A 134 -20.44 -15.16 -15.07
C LYS A 134 -21.56 -15.04 -14.03
N ILE A 135 -21.72 -13.99 -13.22
CA ILE A 135 -22.70 -14.09 -12.11
C ILE A 135 -23.64 -12.89 -12.11
N GLY A 136 -24.94 -13.21 -12.15
CA GLY A 136 -26.02 -12.28 -12.45
C GLY A 136 -26.17 -11.13 -11.46
N LYS A 137 -26.88 -10.10 -11.97
CA LYS A 137 -27.40 -8.90 -11.30
C LYS A 137 -27.46 -9.05 -9.78
N ASP A 138 -26.65 -8.25 -9.08
CA ASP A 138 -26.82 -7.73 -7.69
C ASP A 138 -25.53 -7.73 -6.83
N SER A 139 -24.35 -8.12 -7.35
CA SER A 139 -23.09 -8.06 -6.60
C SER A 139 -22.28 -6.77 -6.81
N LYS A 140 -22.18 -5.93 -5.76
CA LYS A 140 -21.23 -4.80 -5.69
C LYS A 140 -19.78 -5.24 -6.04
N PRO A 141 -18.93 -4.37 -6.64
CA PRO A 141 -17.57 -4.71 -7.07
C PRO A 141 -16.68 -5.12 -5.88
N LYS A 142 -16.41 -6.42 -5.74
CA LYS A 142 -15.58 -7.01 -4.66
C LYS A 142 -14.13 -7.31 -5.08
N GLY A 143 -13.76 -6.91 -6.29
CA GLY A 143 -12.61 -7.45 -6.99
C GLY A 143 -11.25 -6.81 -6.64
N ILE A 144 -11.06 -5.53 -6.96
CA ILE A 144 -9.82 -4.78 -6.68
C ILE A 144 -9.56 -4.73 -5.18
N PHE A 145 -10.58 -4.42 -4.39
CA PHE A 145 -10.45 -4.39 -2.93
C PHE A 145 -9.92 -5.71 -2.39
N LYS A 146 -10.51 -6.85 -2.80
CA LYS A 146 -10.04 -8.18 -2.38
C LYS A 146 -8.63 -8.46 -2.89
N GLY A 147 -8.29 -8.02 -4.10
CA GLY A 147 -6.94 -8.11 -4.64
C GLY A 147 -5.94 -7.36 -3.77
N ILE A 148 -6.18 -6.07 -3.52
CA ILE A 148 -5.29 -5.22 -2.70
C ILE A 148 -5.17 -5.82 -1.30
N LEU A 149 -6.26 -6.26 -0.68
CA LEU A 149 -6.19 -6.96 0.61
C LEU A 149 -5.37 -8.23 0.54
N TYR A 150 -5.53 -9.04 -0.51
CA TYR A 150 -4.75 -10.27 -0.68
C TYR A 150 -3.27 -9.97 -0.80
N GLU A 151 -2.92 -8.95 -1.58
CA GLU A 151 -1.56 -8.49 -1.80
C GLU A 151 -0.92 -7.95 -0.51
N VAL A 152 -1.63 -7.05 0.16
CA VAL A 152 -1.23 -6.47 1.45
C VAL A 152 -1.08 -7.56 2.52
N ALA A 153 -1.96 -8.56 2.53
CA ALA A 153 -1.85 -9.70 3.43
C ALA A 153 -0.61 -10.56 3.15
N GLN A 154 -0.11 -10.63 1.91
CA GLN A 154 1.12 -11.36 1.61
C GLN A 154 2.31 -10.83 2.41
N PHE A 155 2.37 -9.52 2.68
CA PHE A 155 3.46 -8.97 3.48
C PHE A 155 3.36 -9.33 4.96
N MET A 156 2.15 -9.52 5.49
CA MET A 156 1.95 -9.98 6.87
C MET A 156 2.35 -11.45 7.07
N LEU A 157 2.33 -12.25 5.99
CA LEU A 157 2.67 -13.68 6.04
C LEU A 157 4.18 -13.95 6.17
N GLY A 158 5.01 -12.92 6.34
CA GLY A 158 6.40 -13.07 6.77
C GLY A 158 7.27 -13.82 5.76
N LYS A 159 7.10 -13.56 4.46
CA LYS A 159 7.85 -14.25 3.40
C LYS A 159 9.35 -13.91 3.37
N SER A 160 9.80 -12.90 4.11
CA SER A 160 11.20 -12.47 4.17
C SER A 160 11.66 -12.23 5.61
N ASN A 161 12.81 -12.80 5.97
CA ASN A 161 13.46 -12.56 7.26
C ASN A 161 14.18 -11.19 7.33
N LEU A 162 14.20 -10.44 6.22
CA LEU A 162 14.88 -9.14 6.09
C LEU A 162 13.90 -7.97 6.06
N CYS A 163 12.60 -8.25 5.96
CA CYS A 163 11.57 -7.22 5.91
C CYS A 163 10.35 -7.63 6.72
N PHE A 164 10.02 -6.82 7.72
CA PHE A 164 8.74 -6.83 8.41
C PHE A 164 7.85 -5.75 7.79
N VAL A 165 6.63 -6.10 7.41
CA VAL A 165 5.66 -5.16 6.86
C VAL A 165 4.37 -5.24 7.66
N GLN A 166 3.94 -4.11 8.21
CA GLN A 166 2.68 -3.99 8.92
C GLN A 166 1.73 -3.02 8.20
N PRO A 167 0.67 -3.54 7.57
CA PRO A 167 -0.39 -2.72 7.01
C PRO A 167 -1.38 -2.23 8.06
N PHE A 168 -1.95 -1.05 7.84
CA PHE A 168 -3.06 -0.46 8.59
C PHE A 168 -4.09 0.07 7.61
N LEU A 169 -5.34 -0.37 7.75
CA LEU A 169 -6.45 0.20 7.00
C LEU A 169 -7.08 1.32 7.82
N SER A 170 -7.27 2.46 7.18
CA SER A 170 -7.83 3.68 7.75
C SER A 170 -8.87 4.21 6.77
N GLY A 171 -10.02 4.59 7.30
CA GLY A 171 -11.02 5.34 6.58
C GLY A 171 -11.92 6.02 7.60
N THR A 172 -12.69 7.00 7.17
CA THR A 172 -13.81 7.54 7.97
C THR A 172 -14.98 6.54 8.05
N ALA A 173 -15.01 5.54 7.15
CA ALA A 173 -16.09 4.59 6.97
C ALA A 173 -16.47 3.65 8.15
N PRO A 174 -15.61 3.25 9.11
CA PRO A 174 -16.05 2.33 10.16
C PRO A 174 -17.18 2.88 11.02
N GLN A 175 -17.27 4.21 11.21
CA GLN A 175 -18.36 4.84 11.96
C GLN A 175 -19.61 4.99 11.10
N ASP A 176 -19.49 5.49 9.86
CA ASP A 176 -20.65 5.72 8.98
C ASP A 176 -21.32 4.41 8.54
N VAL A 177 -20.54 3.35 8.28
CA VAL A 177 -21.05 2.02 7.93
C VAL A 177 -21.61 1.28 9.16
N ALA A 178 -21.10 1.55 10.36
CA ALA A 178 -21.68 1.04 11.61
C ALA A 178 -23.01 1.74 11.93
N GLN A 179 -23.09 3.07 11.77
CA GLN A 179 -24.32 3.85 11.96
C GLN A 179 -25.41 3.47 10.95
N GLN A 180 -25.06 3.14 9.70
CA GLN A 180 -26.02 2.64 8.72
C GLN A 180 -26.49 1.20 8.97
N LYS A 181 -25.84 0.46 9.88
CA LYS A 181 -26.17 -0.93 10.23
C LYS A 181 -26.79 -1.08 11.61
N GLU A 182 -26.94 0.00 12.38
CA GLU A 182 -27.78 -0.03 13.57
C GLU A 182 -29.25 -0.18 13.13
N PRO A 183 -29.98 -1.19 13.63
CA PRO A 183 -31.40 -1.32 13.32
C PRO A 183 -32.14 -0.11 13.89
N THR A 184 -32.93 0.55 13.04
CA THR A 184 -33.84 1.63 13.45
C THR A 184 -34.97 1.10 14.31
#